data_AF-A0AAW4PFX2-F1
#
_entry.id   AF-A0AAW4PFX2-F1
#
_cell.length_a   1.000
_cell.length_b   1.000
_cell.length_c   1.000
_cell.angle_alpha   90.00
_cell.angle_beta   90.00
_cell.angle_gamma   90.00
#
_symmetry.space_group_name_H-M   'P 1'
#
loop_
_entity.id
_entity.type
_entity.pdbx_description
1 polymer ?
#
loop_
_entity_poly.entity_id
_entity_poly.type
_entity_poly.pdbx_seq_one_letter_code
_entity_poly.pdbx_strand_id
1 'polypeptide(L)'
;MGSTQRSGTTLEWRWKDETDNRPLPESWARKGPEEPIGDDEQPLYAIQCRGGLLLEWTVSRQTNAPVAGPNRERPALRVLYVTRDGQQAAVREWDATRQDEGWTPESAFASVIAKSPNACDDVDVDHHEYYRSLVEERYDVE
;
A
#
# COMPACT_ATOMS: atom_id res chain seq x y z
N MET A 1 -32.04 -21.54 -28.14
CA MET A 1 -31.28 -20.28 -28.00
C MET A 1 -31.68 -19.66 -26.67
N GLY A 2 -30.82 -19.74 -25.66
CA GLY A 2 -31.03 -19.08 -24.37
C GLY A 2 -29.83 -18.19 -24.11
N SER A 3 -29.92 -16.93 -24.54
CA SER A 3 -28.89 -15.92 -24.28
C SER A 3 -28.91 -15.58 -22.80
N THR A 4 -28.01 -16.18 -22.03
CA THR A 4 -27.75 -15.81 -20.64
C THR A 4 -27.33 -14.35 -20.59
N GLN A 5 -28.21 -13.53 -20.05
CA GLN A 5 -28.07 -12.09 -19.92
C GLN A 5 -26.79 -11.79 -19.13
N ARG A 6 -25.77 -11.23 -19.80
CA ARG A 6 -24.53 -10.79 -19.17
C ARG A 6 -24.90 -9.66 -18.19
N SER A 7 -24.89 -9.95 -16.89
CA SER A 7 -25.11 -8.95 -15.84
C SER A 7 -24.19 -7.77 -16.09
N GLY A 8 -24.75 -6.57 -16.30
CA GLY A 8 -24.02 -5.34 -16.66
C GLY A 8 -23.09 -4.79 -15.57
N THR A 9 -22.82 -5.59 -14.55
CA THR A 9 -22.10 -5.22 -13.33
C THR A 9 -20.92 -6.15 -13.06
N THR A 10 -20.01 -5.73 -12.20
CA THR A 10 -18.90 -6.53 -11.66
C THR A 10 -18.64 -6.14 -10.20
N LEU A 11 -17.90 -6.96 -9.46
CA LEU A 11 -17.42 -6.61 -8.12
C LEU A 11 -16.06 -5.92 -8.22
N GLU A 12 -15.84 -4.87 -7.43
CA GLU A 12 -14.59 -4.11 -7.35
C GLU A 12 -14.31 -3.71 -5.91
N TRP A 13 -13.07 -3.89 -5.45
CA TRP A 13 -12.62 -3.41 -4.15
C TRP A 13 -12.17 -1.96 -4.25
N ARG A 14 -12.64 -1.11 -3.34
CA ARG A 14 -12.26 0.30 -3.27
C ARG A 14 -11.78 0.65 -1.88
N TRP A 15 -10.69 1.40 -1.84
CA TRP A 15 -10.11 1.90 -0.61
C TRP A 15 -10.94 3.02 0.01
N LYS A 16 -11.10 2.97 1.33
CA LYS A 16 -11.61 4.04 2.17
C LYS A 16 -10.61 4.28 3.30
N ASP A 17 -10.13 5.50 3.43
CA ASP A 17 -9.26 5.92 4.52
C ASP A 17 -10.01 5.89 5.86
N GLU A 18 -9.38 5.33 6.90
CA GLU A 18 -9.85 5.40 8.29
C GLU A 18 -8.88 6.16 9.19
N THR A 19 -7.60 6.31 8.79
CA THR A 19 -6.59 7.08 9.51
C THR A 19 -5.81 7.98 8.55
N ASP A 20 -5.19 9.02 9.10
CA ASP A 20 -4.18 9.80 8.39
C ASP A 20 -2.88 9.00 8.21
N ASN A 21 -1.98 9.53 7.38
CA ASN A 21 -0.61 9.05 7.27
C ASN A 21 0.11 9.24 8.60
N ARG A 22 0.77 8.19 9.06
CA ARG A 22 1.67 8.24 10.22
C ARG A 22 3.02 7.63 9.84
N PRO A 23 4.12 8.03 10.52
CA PRO A 23 5.38 7.34 10.39
C PRO A 23 5.20 5.84 10.62
N LEU A 24 5.94 5.01 9.91
CA LEU A 24 5.92 3.57 10.14
C LEU A 24 6.27 3.30 11.62
N PRO A 25 5.80 2.24 12.28
CA PRO A 25 6.36 1.83 13.57
C PRO A 25 7.81 1.32 13.42
N GLU A 26 8.70 1.71 14.32
CA GLU A 26 10.11 1.25 14.32
C GLU A 26 10.22 -0.28 14.40
N SER A 27 9.34 -0.91 15.17
CA SER A 27 9.28 -2.37 15.29
C SER A 27 8.96 -3.07 13.97
N TRP A 28 8.24 -2.43 13.05
CA TRP A 28 7.95 -2.97 11.73
C TRP A 28 9.12 -2.76 10.77
N ALA A 29 9.78 -1.60 10.83
CA ALA A 29 10.98 -1.34 10.04
C ALA A 29 12.09 -2.36 10.36
N ARG A 30 12.41 -2.55 11.65
CA ARG A 30 13.57 -3.34 12.10
C ARG A 30 13.36 -4.85 12.16
N LYS A 31 12.10 -5.31 12.23
CA LYS A 31 11.78 -6.74 12.36
C LYS A 31 10.99 -7.30 11.18
N GLY A 32 10.58 -6.45 10.25
CA GLY A 32 9.91 -6.89 9.04
C GLY A 32 10.89 -7.66 8.14
N PRO A 33 10.43 -8.69 7.42
CA PRO A 33 11.20 -9.31 6.35
C PRO A 33 11.57 -8.30 5.26
N GLU A 34 12.71 -8.54 4.62
CA GLU A 34 13.17 -7.81 3.45
C GLU A 34 13.04 -8.72 2.22
N GLU A 35 12.45 -8.21 1.15
CA GLU A 35 12.39 -8.95 -0.12
C GLU A 35 13.79 -9.02 -0.75
N PRO A 36 14.18 -10.16 -1.35
CA PRO A 36 15.44 -10.25 -2.08
C PRO A 36 15.41 -9.31 -3.30
N ILE A 37 16.49 -8.57 -3.50
CA ILE A 37 16.62 -7.63 -4.61
C ILE A 37 17.13 -8.37 -5.85
N GLY A 38 16.35 -8.38 -6.92
CA GLY A 38 16.78 -8.91 -8.23
C GLY A 38 17.74 -7.98 -8.98
N ASP A 39 18.35 -8.50 -10.05
CA ASP A 39 19.40 -7.79 -10.82
C ASP A 39 18.94 -6.45 -11.43
N ASP A 40 17.66 -6.31 -11.75
CA ASP A 40 17.03 -5.12 -12.37
C ASP A 40 16.09 -4.36 -11.39
N GLU A 41 16.23 -4.64 -10.09
CA GLU A 41 15.40 -4.06 -9.04
C GLU A 41 16.22 -3.21 -8.08
N GLN A 42 15.54 -2.31 -7.38
CA GLN A 42 16.11 -1.50 -6.33
C GLN A 42 15.31 -1.71 -5.03
N PRO A 43 15.94 -1.52 -3.86
CA PRO A 43 15.24 -1.56 -2.59
C PRO A 43 14.41 -0.30 -2.38
N LEU A 44 13.19 -0.49 -1.88
CA LEU A 44 12.39 0.59 -1.31
C LEU A 44 12.04 0.27 0.14
N TYR A 45 12.18 1.27 0.99
CA TYR A 45 12.05 1.19 2.44
C TYR A 45 10.71 1.77 2.89
N ALA A 46 9.97 1.04 3.72
CA ALA A 46 8.70 1.53 4.26
C ALA A 46 8.94 2.71 5.22
N ILE A 47 8.31 3.87 4.97
CA ILE A 47 8.50 5.06 5.81
C ILE A 47 7.21 5.54 6.48
N GLN A 48 6.05 5.29 5.87
CA GLN A 48 4.76 5.73 6.38
C GLN A 48 3.69 4.69 6.15
N CYS A 49 2.68 4.66 7.02
CA CYS A 49 1.50 3.83 6.84
C CYS A 49 0.22 4.58 7.18
N ARG A 50 -0.90 4.14 6.61
CA ARG A 50 -2.25 4.53 7.02
C ARG A 50 -3.20 3.34 6.99
N GLY A 51 -4.07 3.29 7.99
CA GLY A 51 -5.12 2.29 8.10
C GLY A 51 -6.35 2.69 7.29
N GLY A 52 -6.98 1.69 6.69
CA GLY A 52 -8.23 1.88 5.96
C GLY A 52 -8.99 0.58 5.79
N LEU A 53 -10.02 0.66 4.97
CA LEU A 53 -10.89 -0.45 4.61
C LEU A 53 -10.87 -0.63 3.10
N LEU A 54 -10.70 -1.88 2.67
CA LEU A 54 -11.11 -2.29 1.34
C LEU A 54 -12.59 -2.65 1.43
N LEU A 55 -13.40 -1.95 0.65
CA LEU A 55 -14.84 -2.15 0.55
C LEU A 55 -15.20 -2.74 -0.82
N GLU A 56 -15.91 -3.86 -0.85
CA GLU A 56 -16.32 -4.49 -2.11
C GLU A 56 -17.64 -3.92 -2.59
N TRP A 57 -17.63 -3.32 -3.78
CA TRP A 57 -18.79 -2.70 -4.40
C TRP A 57 -19.23 -3.49 -5.63
N THR A 58 -20.54 -3.50 -5.88
CA THR A 58 -21.05 -3.85 -7.20
C THR A 58 -21.01 -2.59 -8.07
N VAL A 59 -20.26 -2.62 -9.17
CA VAL A 59 -20.07 -1.48 -10.05
C VAL A 59 -20.60 -1.75 -11.45
N SER A 60 -21.07 -0.70 -12.13
CA SER A 60 -21.44 -0.78 -13.55
C SER A 60 -20.19 -0.95 -14.41
N ARG A 61 -20.18 -1.94 -15.30
CA ARG A 61 -19.06 -2.13 -16.24
C ARG A 61 -18.91 -0.98 -17.24
N GLN A 62 -19.97 -0.20 -17.46
CA GLN A 62 -19.97 0.89 -18.43
C GLN A 62 -19.43 2.20 -17.83
N THR A 63 -19.80 2.52 -16.59
CA THR A 63 -19.47 3.81 -15.97
C THR A 63 -18.42 3.72 -14.87
N ASN A 64 -18.08 2.49 -14.45
CA ASN A 64 -17.33 2.22 -13.23
C ASN A 64 -17.91 2.92 -11.99
N ALA A 65 -19.20 3.23 -11.97
CA ALA A 65 -19.86 3.80 -10.81
C ALA A 65 -20.37 2.67 -9.90
N PRO A 66 -20.27 2.80 -8.57
CA PRO A 66 -20.96 1.91 -7.65
C PRO A 66 -22.47 1.99 -7.88
N VAL A 67 -23.10 0.83 -7.98
CA VAL A 67 -24.56 0.70 -8.14
C VAL A 67 -25.20 -0.05 -6.96
N ALA A 68 -24.41 -0.77 -6.16
CA ALA A 68 -24.80 -1.36 -4.89
C ALA A 68 -23.56 -1.67 -4.01
N GLY A 69 -23.79 -1.90 -2.72
CA GLY A 69 -22.74 -2.20 -1.73
C GLY A 69 -22.59 -1.13 -0.64
N PRO A 70 -21.58 -1.24 0.24
CA PRO A 70 -20.53 -2.26 0.21
C PRO A 70 -21.06 -3.64 0.66
N ASN A 71 -20.62 -4.71 -0.01
CA ASN A 71 -21.05 -6.08 0.26
C ASN A 71 -20.15 -6.79 1.27
N ARG A 72 -18.86 -6.43 1.28
CA ARG A 72 -17.82 -6.96 2.17
C ARG A 72 -16.85 -5.85 2.55
N GLU A 73 -16.26 -6.00 3.72
CA GLU A 73 -15.25 -5.10 4.27
C GLU A 73 -14.03 -5.91 4.71
N ARG A 74 -12.84 -5.38 4.45
CA ARG A 74 -11.57 -5.94 4.91
C ARG A 74 -10.68 -4.81 5.43
N PRO A 75 -10.17 -4.89 6.66
CA PRO A 75 -9.16 -3.95 7.12
C PRO A 75 -7.86 -4.14 6.31
N ALA A 76 -7.23 -3.01 5.98
CA ALA A 76 -6.01 -3.00 5.21
C ALA A 76 -5.13 -1.80 5.59
N LEU A 77 -3.87 -1.86 5.18
CA LEU A 77 -2.88 -0.80 5.33
C LEU A 77 -2.40 -0.38 3.94
N ARG A 78 -2.29 0.92 3.71
CA ARG A 78 -1.45 1.47 2.63
C ARG A 78 -0.14 1.90 3.24
N VAL A 79 0.96 1.42 2.68
CA VAL A 79 2.31 1.70 3.14
C VAL A 79 3.07 2.36 2.00
N LEU A 80 3.67 3.51 2.32
CA LEU A 80 4.55 4.24 1.42
C LEU A 80 5.96 3.69 1.58
N TYR A 81 6.51 3.22 0.47
CA TYR A 81 7.90 2.79 0.34
C TYR A 81 8.64 3.80 -0.50
N VAL A 82 9.88 4.11 -0.15
CA VAL A 82 10.72 5.06 -0.89
C VAL A 82 12.11 4.48 -1.12
N THR A 83 12.75 4.89 -2.21
CA THR A 83 14.18 4.63 -2.39
C THR A 83 14.97 5.28 -1.27
N ARG A 84 16.17 4.77 -1.04
CA ARG A 84 17.07 5.26 -0.01
C ARG A 84 17.29 6.78 -0.05
N ASP A 85 17.43 7.33 -1.25
CA ASP A 85 17.64 8.75 -1.49
C ASP A 85 16.34 9.58 -1.48
N GLY A 86 15.19 8.94 -1.29
CA GLY A 86 13.87 9.57 -1.23
C GLY A 86 13.32 10.01 -2.59
N GLN A 87 13.98 9.67 -3.70
CA GLN A 87 13.64 10.21 -5.03
C GLN A 87 12.53 9.45 -5.75
N GLN A 88 12.33 8.17 -5.44
CA GLN A 88 11.26 7.37 -6.02
C GLN A 88 10.46 6.68 -4.93
N ALA A 89 9.18 6.42 -5.21
CA ALA A 89 8.26 5.84 -4.24
C ALA A 89 7.32 4.82 -4.87
N ALA A 90 6.77 3.95 -4.03
CA ALA A 90 5.66 3.09 -4.36
C ALA A 90 4.73 2.95 -3.16
N VAL A 91 3.42 2.90 -3.41
CA VAL A 91 2.44 2.54 -2.38
C VAL A 91 2.08 1.07 -2.54
N ARG A 92 2.14 0.32 -1.44
CA ARG A 92 1.67 -1.07 -1.40
C ARG A 92 0.55 -1.23 -0.38
N GLU A 93 -0.47 -1.96 -0.79
CA GLU A 93 -1.56 -2.39 0.09
C GLU A 93 -1.21 -3.72 0.76
N TRP A 94 -1.47 -3.79 2.06
CA TRP A 94 -1.29 -4.97 2.88
C TRP A 94 -2.61 -5.29 3.59
N ASP A 95 -2.94 -6.57 3.68
CA ASP A 95 -4.00 -7.01 4.56
C ASP A 95 -3.64 -6.70 6.02
N ALA A 96 -4.64 -6.32 6.80
CA ALA A 96 -4.45 -5.91 8.17
C ALA A 96 -5.53 -6.48 9.09
N THR A 97 -5.18 -6.60 10.36
CA THR A 97 -6.15 -6.75 11.45
C THR A 97 -6.38 -5.40 12.11
N ARG A 98 -7.65 -5.01 12.25
CA ARG A 98 -8.07 -3.86 13.06
C ARG A 98 -8.27 -4.31 14.50
N GLN A 99 -7.55 -3.69 15.43
CA GLN A 99 -7.65 -3.89 16.88
C GLN A 99 -7.92 -2.54 17.56
N ASP A 100 -8.22 -2.55 18.86
CA ASP A 100 -8.51 -1.32 19.62
C ASP A 100 -7.34 -0.32 19.60
N GLU A 101 -6.10 -0.82 19.53
CA GLU A 101 -4.88 -0.01 19.48
C GLU A 101 -4.48 0.44 18.05
N GLY A 102 -5.24 0.03 17.02
CA GLY A 102 -5.05 0.47 15.64
C GLY A 102 -5.00 -0.67 14.61
N TRP A 103 -4.26 -0.44 13.53
CA TRP A 103 -4.12 -1.36 12.40
C TRP A 103 -2.75 -2.01 12.46
N THR A 104 -2.70 -3.34 12.36
CA THR A 104 -1.47 -4.13 12.30
C THR A 104 -1.51 -4.99 11.06
N PRO A 105 -0.46 -5.03 10.23
CA PRO A 105 -0.47 -5.83 9.03
C PRO A 105 -0.45 -7.32 9.38
N GLU A 106 -0.97 -8.14 8.48
CA GLU A 106 -0.81 -9.58 8.58
C GLU A 106 0.66 -10.01 8.38
N SER A 107 0.99 -11.26 8.71
CA SER A 107 2.36 -11.76 8.91
C SER A 107 3.32 -11.65 7.72
N ALA A 108 2.84 -11.27 6.54
CA ALA A 108 3.62 -11.13 5.32
C ALA A 108 4.22 -9.73 5.09
N PHE A 109 3.99 -8.77 5.99
CA PHE A 109 4.49 -7.40 5.82
C PHE A 109 5.99 -7.32 5.60
N ALA A 110 6.44 -6.79 4.47
CA ALA A 110 7.85 -6.53 4.20
C ALA A 110 8.24 -5.10 4.58
N SER A 111 9.31 -4.93 5.36
CA SER A 111 9.86 -3.63 5.73
C SER A 111 10.65 -2.99 4.58
N VAL A 112 11.23 -3.82 3.71
CA VAL A 112 11.90 -3.43 2.47
C VAL A 112 11.34 -4.30 1.34
N ILE A 113 10.96 -3.67 0.24
CA ILE A 113 10.46 -4.34 -0.96
C ILE A 113 11.43 -4.15 -2.11
N ALA A 114 11.41 -5.08 -3.06
CA ALA A 114 12.16 -4.95 -4.32
C ALA A 114 11.21 -4.50 -5.43
N LYS A 115 11.59 -3.47 -6.18
CA LYS A 115 10.86 -3.01 -7.37
C LYS A 115 11.80 -2.59 -8.46
N SER A 116 11.41 -2.85 -9.71
CA SER A 116 12.02 -2.17 -10.85
C SER A 116 11.79 -0.66 -10.76
N PRO A 117 12.77 0.18 -11.12
CA PRO A 117 12.60 1.64 -11.14
C PRO A 117 11.39 2.10 -11.97
N ASN A 118 11.05 1.39 -13.05
CA ASN A 118 9.90 1.71 -13.91
C ASN A 118 8.54 1.43 -13.26
N ALA A 119 8.51 0.72 -12.13
CA ALA A 119 7.31 0.45 -11.34
C ALA A 119 7.16 1.41 -10.15
N CYS A 120 8.06 2.40 -10.04
CA CYS A 120 8.05 3.43 -9.01
C CYS A 120 7.62 4.76 -9.63
N ASP A 121 7.00 5.61 -8.81
CA ASP A 121 6.69 6.99 -9.16
C ASP A 121 7.82 7.90 -8.70
N ASP A 122 8.13 8.94 -9.48
CA ASP A 122 9.06 9.98 -9.04
C ASP A 122 8.44 10.82 -7.94
N VAL A 123 9.20 11.06 -6.88
CA VAL A 123 8.82 11.92 -5.77
C VAL A 123 9.12 13.36 -6.14
N ASP A 124 8.23 14.28 -5.74
CA ASP A 124 8.49 15.71 -5.87
C ASP A 124 9.78 16.09 -5.12
N VAL A 125 10.64 16.89 -5.74
CA VAL A 125 11.95 17.29 -5.23
C VAL A 125 11.88 17.89 -3.82
N ASP A 126 10.79 18.59 -3.50
CA ASP A 126 10.58 19.22 -2.20
C ASP A 126 10.44 18.18 -1.06
N HIS A 127 10.13 16.91 -1.40
CA HIS A 127 9.99 15.82 -0.43
C HIS A 127 11.21 14.89 -0.36
N HIS A 128 12.19 15.00 -1.25
CA HIS A 128 13.34 14.08 -1.31
C HIS A 128 14.09 14.02 0.02
N GLU A 129 14.48 15.18 0.55
CA GLU A 129 15.22 15.26 1.81
C GLU A 129 14.41 14.73 2.99
N TYR A 130 13.11 15.07 3.04
CA TYR A 130 12.22 14.59 4.08
C TYR A 130 12.10 13.05 4.06
N TYR A 131 11.85 12.45 2.89
CA TYR A 131 11.74 11.01 2.76
C TYR A 131 13.05 10.28 3.02
N ARG A 132 14.18 10.80 2.51
CA ARG A 132 15.51 10.28 2.83
C ARG A 132 15.75 10.27 4.35
N SER A 133 15.44 11.37 5.04
CA SER A 133 15.65 11.46 6.49
C SER A 133 14.82 10.42 7.27
N LEU A 134 13.60 10.11 6.80
CA LEU A 134 12.79 9.05 7.38
C LEU A 134 13.37 7.66 7.12
N VAL A 135 14.03 7.42 5.99
CA VAL A 135 14.74 6.16 5.76
C VAL A 135 15.90 6.03 6.73
N GLU A 136 16.77 7.05 6.79
CA GLU A 136 17.95 7.08 7.66
C GLU A 136 17.60 6.95 9.15
N GLU A 137 16.49 7.53 9.60
CA GLU A 137 16.02 7.41 10.99
C GLU A 137 15.65 5.96 11.35
N ARG A 138 15.12 5.19 10.38
CA ARG A 138 14.48 3.90 10.65
C ARG A 138 15.32 2.70 10.26
N TYR A 139 16.12 2.88 9.24
CA TYR A 139 17.00 1.90 8.67
C TYR A 139 18.42 2.45 8.84
N ASP A 140 19.30 1.69 9.48
CA ASP A 140 20.69 2.09 9.75
C ASP A 140 21.51 2.00 8.45
N VAL A 141 21.22 2.91 7.51
CA VAL A 141 21.78 2.93 6.17
C VAL A 141 22.63 4.20 5.99
N GLU A 142 23.95 4.05 5.78
CA GLU A 142 24.96 5.13 5.52
C GLU A 142 25.20 5.50 4.05
#